data_AF-A0A6B2SIU6-F1
#
_entry.id   AF-A0A6B2SIU6-F1
#
_cell.length_a   1.000
_cell.length_b   1.000
_cell.length_c   1.000
_cell.angle_alpha   90.00
_cell.angle_beta   90.00
_cell.angle_gamma   90.00
#
_symmetry.space_group_name_H-M   'P 1'
#
loop_
_entity.id
_entity.type
_entity.pdbx_description
1 polymer ?
#
loop_
_entity_poly.entity_id
_entity_poly.type
_entity_poly.pdbx_seq_one_letter_code
_entity_poly.pdbx_strand_id
1 'polypeptide(L)'
;MFWVPLLLLACAAAGLSCGRLCLATSRAAAQERSADHGRELTLYETAFLSGGPSRVADVTLVAMARARRLLIAHTGWATVVDPVARDDMERSVLGAIGPAGQSRIAPIRCGAATADPVRA
;
A
#
# COMPACT_ATOMS: atom_id res chain seq x y z
N MET A 1 56.80 21.24 0.76
CA MET A 1 55.68 22.13 0.34
C MET A 1 54.62 21.46 -0.54
N PHE A 2 54.84 20.25 -1.07
CA PHE A 2 53.85 19.48 -1.87
C PHE A 2 52.63 18.95 -1.09
N TRP A 3 52.69 18.91 0.23
CA TRP A 3 51.61 18.37 1.06
C TRP A 3 50.37 19.27 1.11
N VAL A 4 50.57 20.59 1.09
CA VAL A 4 49.48 21.58 1.07
C VAL A 4 48.60 21.47 -0.19
N PRO A 5 49.15 21.44 -1.42
CA PRO A 5 48.33 21.25 -2.61
C PRO A 5 47.67 19.87 -2.66
N LEU A 6 48.32 18.82 -2.14
CA LEU A 6 47.75 17.47 -2.08
C LEU A 6 46.53 17.42 -1.13
N LEU A 7 46.61 18.10 0.01
CA LEU A 7 45.53 18.20 1.00
C LEU A 7 44.35 19.03 0.46
N LEU A 8 44.63 20.14 -0.24
CA LEU A 8 43.61 20.92 -0.94
C LEU A 8 42.87 20.11 -2.00
N LEU A 9 43.60 19.31 -2.77
CA LEU A 9 43.00 18.46 -3.82
C LEU A 9 42.09 17.38 -3.21
N ALA A 10 42.50 16.75 -2.10
CA ALA A 10 41.70 15.79 -1.37
C ALA A 10 40.42 16.41 -0.77
N CYS A 11 40.54 17.60 -0.18
CA CYS A 11 39.39 18.36 0.33
C CYS A 11 38.41 18.73 -0.79
N ALA A 12 38.91 19.17 -1.95
CA ALA A 12 38.08 19.50 -3.10
C ALA A 12 37.34 18.26 -3.64
N ALA A 13 38.03 17.11 -3.74
CA ALA A 13 37.43 15.86 -4.19
C ALA A 13 36.33 15.37 -3.22
N ALA A 14 36.56 15.46 -1.91
CA ALA A 14 35.56 15.13 -0.89
C ALA A 14 34.34 16.07 -0.91
N GLY A 15 34.57 17.36 -1.12
CA GLY A 15 33.48 18.34 -1.27
C GLY A 15 32.64 18.07 -2.52
N LEU A 16 33.29 17.77 -3.65
CA LEU A 16 32.62 17.44 -4.91
C LEU A 16 31.81 16.14 -4.81
N SER A 17 32.34 15.10 -4.17
CA SER A 17 31.61 13.83 -4.01
C SER A 17 30.40 14.00 -3.10
N CYS A 18 30.56 14.68 -1.96
CA CYS A 18 29.46 14.99 -1.05
C CYS A 18 28.38 15.85 -1.74
N GLY A 19 28.79 16.90 -2.46
CA GLY A 19 27.88 17.76 -3.21
C GLY A 19 27.11 17.00 -4.29
N ARG A 20 27.77 16.10 -5.04
CA ARG A 20 27.09 15.25 -6.03
C ARG A 20 26.10 14.28 -5.38
N LEU A 21 26.43 13.74 -4.21
CA LEU A 21 25.52 12.85 -3.47
C LEU A 21 24.29 13.62 -2.95
N CYS A 22 24.49 14.81 -2.37
CA CYS A 22 23.41 15.69 -1.94
C CYS A 22 22.50 16.12 -3.10
N LEU A 23 23.08 16.42 -4.28
CA LEU A 23 22.29 16.75 -5.47
C LEU A 23 21.55 15.56 -6.06
N ALA A 24 22.13 14.35 -6.00
CA ALA A 24 21.45 13.14 -6.45
C ALA A 24 20.25 12.80 -5.56
N THR A 25 20.44 12.88 -4.24
CA THR A 25 19.37 12.65 -3.26
C THR A 25 18.27 13.72 -3.33
N SER A 26 18.63 15.00 -3.52
CA SER A 26 17.62 16.07 -3.64
C SER A 26 16.82 15.97 -4.95
N ARG A 27 17.45 15.57 -6.06
CA ARG A 27 16.75 15.30 -7.33
C ARG A 27 15.80 14.11 -7.21
N ALA A 28 16.21 13.03 -6.55
CA ALA A 28 15.33 11.90 -6.28
C ALA A 28 14.10 12.32 -5.46
N ALA A 29 14.32 13.06 -4.36
CA ALA A 29 13.24 13.57 -3.51
C ALA A 29 12.34 14.62 -4.20
N ALA A 30 12.87 15.37 -5.16
CA ALA A 30 12.09 16.31 -5.98
C ALA A 30 11.26 15.58 -7.04
N GLN A 31 11.78 14.49 -7.61
CA GLN A 31 11.06 13.65 -8.56
C GLN A 31 9.92 12.88 -7.89
N GLU A 32 10.11 12.41 -6.66
CA GLU A 32 9.04 11.85 -5.81
C GLU A 32 7.93 12.88 -5.56
N ARG A 33 8.29 14.13 -5.22
CA ARG A 33 7.32 15.22 -5.05
C ARG A 33 6.64 15.67 -6.35
N SER A 34 7.29 15.53 -7.50
CA SER A 34 6.67 15.87 -8.78
C SER A 34 5.74 14.77 -9.28
N ALA A 35 5.94 13.52 -8.85
CA ALA A 35 5.02 12.42 -9.11
C ALA A 35 3.65 12.60 -8.40
N ASP A 36 3.61 13.43 -7.37
CA ASP A 36 2.41 13.82 -6.58
C ASP A 36 1.36 14.61 -7.39
N HIS A 37 1.67 15.02 -8.62
CA HIS A 37 0.70 15.72 -9.50
C HIS A 37 -0.13 14.77 -10.38
N GLY A 38 0.13 13.46 -10.31
CA GLY A 38 -0.80 12.43 -10.77
C GLY A 38 -1.74 12.07 -9.62
N ARG A 39 -3.04 11.89 -9.90
CA ARG A 39 -4.03 11.43 -8.91
C ARG A 39 -3.43 10.31 -8.04
N GLU A 40 -3.31 10.54 -6.73
CA GLU A 40 -2.82 9.53 -5.80
C GLU A 40 -3.65 8.26 -5.97
N LEU A 41 -2.97 7.13 -6.18
CA LEU A 41 -3.61 5.83 -6.28
C LEU A 41 -4.27 5.51 -4.94
N THR A 42 -5.54 5.14 -4.97
CA THR A 42 -6.22 4.64 -3.80
C THR A 42 -5.55 3.36 -3.30
N LEU A 43 -5.83 3.01 -2.04
CA LEU A 43 -5.34 1.75 -1.45
C LEU A 43 -5.74 0.52 -2.30
N TYR A 44 -6.96 0.52 -2.84
CA TYR A 44 -7.49 -0.58 -3.64
C TYR A 44 -6.86 -0.62 -5.03
N GLU A 45 -6.66 0.51 -5.70
CA GLU A 45 -5.95 0.56 -6.98
C GLU A 45 -4.49 0.13 -6.84
N THR A 46 -3.81 0.58 -5.78
CA THR A 46 -2.44 0.14 -5.48
C THR A 46 -2.38 -1.37 -5.23
N ALA A 47 -3.35 -1.90 -4.46
CA ALA A 47 -3.47 -3.34 -4.24
C ALA A 47 -3.69 -4.09 -5.56
N PHE A 48 -4.58 -3.59 -6.42
CA PHE A 48 -4.87 -4.16 -7.72
C PHE A 48 -3.63 -4.20 -8.62
N LEU A 49 -2.89 -3.10 -8.71
CA LEU A 49 -1.66 -3.06 -9.51
C LEU A 49 -0.57 -3.98 -8.94
N SER A 50 -0.51 -4.15 -7.62
CA SER A 50 0.52 -4.97 -6.97
C SER A 50 0.24 -6.49 -7.02
N GLY A 51 -1.01 -6.92 -7.19
CA GLY A 51 -1.34 -8.35 -7.10
C GLY A 51 -2.72 -8.73 -7.62
N GLY A 52 -3.34 -7.86 -8.40
CA GLY A 52 -4.64 -8.07 -9.03
C GLY A 52 -5.82 -8.11 -8.07
N PRO A 53 -6.98 -8.61 -8.54
CA PRO A 53 -8.23 -8.65 -7.80
C PRO A 53 -8.17 -9.33 -6.43
N SER A 54 -7.43 -10.45 -6.34
CA SER A 54 -7.25 -11.19 -5.09
C SER A 54 -6.54 -10.36 -4.02
N ARG A 55 -5.59 -9.51 -4.42
CA ARG A 55 -4.87 -8.62 -3.50
C ARG A 55 -5.78 -7.51 -2.97
N VAL A 56 -6.69 -6.99 -3.78
CA VAL A 56 -7.71 -6.02 -3.33
C VAL A 56 -8.58 -6.62 -2.24
N ALA A 57 -9.06 -7.86 -2.43
CA ALA A 57 -9.85 -8.57 -1.43
C ALA A 57 -9.07 -8.78 -0.12
N ASP A 58 -7.81 -9.22 -0.19
CA ASP A 58 -6.96 -9.39 1.00
C ASP A 58 -6.74 -8.08 1.76
N VAL A 59 -6.45 -6.99 1.03
CA VAL A 59 -6.23 -5.67 1.63
C VAL A 59 -7.51 -5.14 2.28
N THR A 60 -8.67 -5.35 1.65
CA THR A 60 -9.96 -4.98 2.23
C THR A 60 -10.23 -5.73 3.54
N LEU A 61 -10.01 -7.05 3.56
CA LEU A 61 -10.16 -7.87 4.76
C LEU A 61 -9.24 -7.42 5.90
N VAL A 62 -7.96 -7.16 5.59
CA VAL A 62 -6.99 -6.69 6.59
C VAL A 62 -7.31 -5.28 7.07
N ALA A 63 -7.74 -4.37 6.18
CA ALA A 63 -8.13 -3.02 6.54
C ALA A 63 -9.33 -3.03 7.49
N MET A 64 -10.37 -3.80 7.18
CA MET A 64 -11.54 -3.98 8.06
C MET A 64 -11.17 -4.62 9.40
N ALA A 65 -10.27 -5.61 9.40
CA ALA A 65 -9.81 -6.24 10.64
C ALA A 65 -9.02 -5.26 11.52
N ARG A 66 -8.12 -4.46 10.93
CA ARG A 66 -7.39 -3.41 11.65
C ARG A 66 -8.30 -2.32 12.19
N ALA A 67 -9.38 -2.01 11.47
CA ALA A 67 -10.43 -1.10 11.92
C ALA A 67 -11.38 -1.71 12.98
N ARG A 68 -11.11 -2.95 13.44
CA ARG A 68 -11.94 -3.72 14.40
C ARG A 68 -13.37 -3.97 13.92
N ARG A 69 -13.57 -4.06 12.61
CA ARG A 69 -14.88 -4.31 11.99
C ARG A 69 -15.05 -5.75 11.53
N LEU A 70 -13.95 -6.46 11.34
CA LEU A 70 -13.90 -7.90 11.19
C LEU A 70 -12.99 -8.50 12.26
N LEU A 71 -13.37 -9.67 12.78
CA LEU A 71 -12.48 -10.54 13.53
C LEU A 71 -12.02 -11.66 12.61
N ILE A 72 -10.71 -11.74 12.38
CA ILE A 72 -10.11 -12.83 11.61
C ILE A 72 -9.55 -13.85 12.58
N ALA A 73 -10.15 -15.04 12.61
CA ALA A 73 -9.69 -16.14 13.43
C ALA A 73 -8.50 -16.85 12.77
N HIS A 74 -7.56 -17.33 13.59
CA HIS A 74 -6.43 -18.15 13.15
C HIS A 74 -6.84 -19.45 12.44
N THR A 75 -8.10 -19.87 12.59
CA THR A 75 -8.71 -21.02 11.92
C THR A 75 -9.19 -20.73 10.49
N GLY A 76 -8.97 -19.52 9.98
CA GLY A 76 -9.37 -19.13 8.62
C GLY A 76 -10.82 -18.68 8.49
N TRP A 77 -11.43 -18.21 9.59
CA TRP A 77 -12.76 -17.62 9.61
C TRP A 77 -12.69 -16.10 9.74
N ALA A 78 -13.64 -15.41 9.14
CA ALA A 78 -13.90 -14.00 9.38
C ALA A 78 -15.30 -13.84 9.98
N THR A 79 -15.40 -13.05 11.05
CA THR A 79 -16.65 -12.72 11.74
C THR A 79 -16.87 -11.23 11.69
N VAL A 80 -18.09 -10.80 11.36
CA VAL A 80 -18.49 -9.39 11.32
C VAL A 80 -18.65 -8.88 12.75
N VAL A 81 -17.93 -7.82 13.07
CA VAL A 81 -18.05 -7.08 14.34
C VAL A 81 -18.91 -5.83 14.14
N ASP A 82 -18.75 -5.16 13.00
CA ASP A 82 -19.52 -3.98 12.60
C ASP A 82 -20.07 -4.19 11.17
N PRO A 83 -21.40 -4.31 10.99
CA PRO A 83 -22.02 -4.61 9.71
C PRO A 83 -22.18 -3.39 8.79
N VAL A 84 -21.74 -2.19 9.20
CA VAL A 84 -21.88 -0.98 8.38
C VAL A 84 -20.72 -0.87 7.40
N ALA A 85 -21.00 -0.98 6.10
CA ALA A 85 -20.02 -0.74 5.02
C ALA A 85 -19.75 0.75 4.85
N ARG A 86 -18.48 1.16 4.77
CA ARG A 86 -18.06 2.54 4.51
C ARG A 86 -17.79 2.80 3.03
N ASP A 87 -17.44 1.75 2.29
CA ASP A 87 -17.19 1.80 0.86
C ASP A 87 -17.75 0.55 0.15
N ASP A 88 -17.65 0.54 -1.18
CA ASP A 88 -18.20 -0.52 -2.03
C ASP A 88 -17.44 -1.84 -1.90
N MET A 89 -16.14 -1.80 -1.61
CA MET A 89 -15.33 -3.00 -1.39
C MET A 89 -15.72 -3.69 -0.09
N GLU A 90 -15.88 -2.93 0.99
CA GLU A 90 -16.35 -3.44 2.27
C GLU A 90 -17.78 -3.98 2.16
N ARG A 91 -18.65 -3.33 1.39
CA ARG A 91 -20.00 -3.84 1.13
C ARG A 91 -19.95 -5.19 0.42
N SER A 92 -19.03 -5.34 -0.54
CA SER A 92 -18.81 -6.60 -1.24
C SER A 92 -18.31 -7.70 -0.31
N VAL A 93 -17.39 -7.39 0.61
CA VAL A 93 -16.89 -8.33 1.63
C VAL A 93 -18.02 -8.74 2.59
N LEU A 94 -18.79 -7.78 3.11
CA LEU A 94 -19.91 -8.06 4.01
C LEU A 94 -21.00 -8.89 3.30
N GLY A 95 -21.30 -8.57 2.04
CA GLY A 95 -22.20 -9.36 1.20
C GLY A 95 -21.73 -10.79 1.00
N ALA A 96 -20.43 -11.00 0.79
CA ALA A 96 -19.83 -12.33 0.64
C ALA A 96 -19.79 -13.14 1.95
N ILE A 97 -19.77 -12.48 3.12
CA ILE A 97 -19.95 -13.14 4.41
C ILE A 97 -21.41 -13.56 4.61
N GLY A 98 -22.35 -12.71 4.18
CA GLY A 98 -23.78 -12.97 4.25
C GLY A 98 -24.37 -12.77 5.66
N PRO A 99 -25.68 -13.05 5.81
CA PRO A 99 -26.45 -12.69 7.02
C PRO A 99 -26.07 -13.49 8.26
N ALA A 100 -25.36 -14.62 8.09
CA ALA A 100 -24.86 -15.42 9.21
C ALA A 100 -23.76 -14.69 10.02
N GLY A 101 -23.20 -13.59 9.50
CA GLY A 101 -22.21 -12.77 10.19
C GLY A 101 -20.84 -13.43 10.31
N GLN A 102 -20.65 -14.65 9.82
CA GLN A 102 -19.36 -15.34 9.79
C GLN A 102 -19.24 -16.24 8.56
N SER A 103 -18.05 -16.31 7.98
CA SER A 103 -17.76 -17.20 6.86
C SER A 103 -16.26 -17.50 6.77
N ARG A 104 -15.88 -18.53 6.01
CA ARG A 104 -14.48 -18.85 5.75
C ARG A 104 -13.85 -17.76 4.88
N ILE A 105 -12.57 -17.45 5.11
CA ILE A 105 -11.86 -16.39 4.36
C ILE A 105 -11.77 -16.72 2.87
N ALA A 106 -11.57 -17.98 2.50
CA ALA A 106 -11.42 -18.40 1.11
C ALA A 106 -12.62 -17.99 0.21
N PRO A 107 -13.89 -18.34 0.52
CA PRO A 107 -15.03 -17.91 -0.28
C PRO A 107 -15.25 -16.39 -0.25
N ILE A 108 -15.01 -15.73 0.89
CA ILE A 108 -15.11 -14.26 0.98
C ILE A 108 -14.11 -13.61 0.01
N ARG A 109 -12.85 -14.07 0.01
CA ARG A 109 -11.79 -13.57 -0.86
C ARG A 109 -12.14 -13.77 -2.33
N CYS A 110 -12.62 -14.96 -2.71
CA CYS A 110 -13.04 -15.21 -4.09
C CYS A 110 -14.21 -14.31 -4.51
N GLY A 111 -15.24 -14.18 -3.65
CA GLY A 111 -16.39 -13.32 -3.93
C GLY A 111 -16.00 -11.86 -4.10
N ALA A 112 -15.25 -11.31 -3.14
CA ALA A 112 -14.79 -9.91 -3.16
C ALA A 112 -13.83 -9.62 -4.34
N ALA A 113 -12.97 -10.57 -4.72
CA ALA A 113 -12.08 -10.41 -5.88
C ALA A 113 -12.86 -10.36 -7.21
N THR A 114 -14.05 -10.96 -7.27
CA THR A 114 -14.89 -10.94 -8.46
C THR A 114 -15.98 -9.88 -8.44
N ALA A 115 -16.03 -9.05 -7.40
CA ALA A 115 -17.08 -8.06 -7.21
C ALA A 115 -16.98 -6.90 -8.20
N ASP A 116 -18.11 -6.25 -8.46
CA ASP A 116 -18.22 -5.13 -9.41
C ASP A 116 -17.22 -4.00 -9.16
N PRO A 117 -16.92 -3.58 -7.91
CA PRO A 117 -15.93 -2.52 -7.67
C PRO A 117 -14.51 -2.86 -8.11
N VAL A 118 -14.21 -4.13 -8.37
CA VAL A 118 -12.90 -4.60 -8.89
C VAL A 118 -12.91 -4.72 -10.42
N ARG A 119 -14.10 -4.76 -11.03
CA ARG A 119 -14.29 -4.95 -12.48
C ARG A 119 -14.62 -3.65 -13.24
N ALA A 120 -15.12 -2.65 -12.53
CA ALA A 120 -15.45 -1.32 -13.07
C ALA A 120 -14.18 -0.54 -13.45
#